data_AF-A0A7Y5BNZ1-F1
#
_entry.id   AF-A0A7Y5BNZ1-F1
#
_cell.length_a   1.000
_cell.length_b   1.000
_cell.length_c   1.000
_cell.angle_alpha   90.00
_cell.angle_beta   90.00
_cell.angle_gamma   90.00
#
_symmetry.space_group_name_H-M   'P 1'
#
loop_
_entity.id
_entity.type
_entity.pdbx_description
1 polymer ?
#
loop_
_entity_poly.entity_id
_entity_poly.type
_entity_poly.pdbx_seq_one_letter_code
_entity_poly.pdbx_strand_id
1 'polypeptide(L)' 'MAERVCRNAIQIHGGYGYSREFPVELTYRDARLMTIGEGTSEIQRLVIARNLL' A
#
# COMPACT_ATOMS: atom_id res chain seq x y z
N MET A 1 2.08 -6.54 -0.30
CA MET A 1 0.93 -7.45 -0.11
C MET A 1 -0.29 -6.69 0.41
N ALA A 2 -0.20 -6.01 1.56
CA ALA A 2 -1.30 -5.24 2.16
C ALA A 2 -1.88 -4.17 1.22
N GLU A 3 -1.02 -3.33 0.62
CA GLU A 3 -1.45 -2.29 -0.35
C GLU A 3 -2.30 -2.88 -1.48
N ARG A 4 -1.84 -3.98 -2.09
CA ARG A 4 -2.56 -4.64 -3.19
C ARG A 4 -3.94 -5.15 -2.76
N VAL A 5 -4.06 -5.73 -1.56
CA VAL A 5 -5.35 -6.20 -1.03
C VAL A 5 -6.29 -5.02 -0.80
N CYS A 6 -5.80 -3.94 -0.19
CA CYS A 6 -6.60 -2.74 0.06
C CYS A 6 -7.04 -2.07 -1.25
N ARG A 7 -6.16 -2.03 -2.25
CA ARG A 7 -6.48 -1.52 -3.59
C ARG A 7 -7.59 -2.33 -4.25
N ASN A 8 -7.53 -3.66 -4.16
CA ASN A 8 -8.60 -4.51 -4.67
C ASN A 8 -9.90 -4.32 -3.90
N ALA A 9 -9.84 -4.08 -2.58
CA ALA A 9 -11.02 -3.77 -1.78
C ALA A 9 -11.69 -2.45 -2.21
N ILE A 10 -10.92 -1.40 -2.52
CA ILE A 10 -11.45 -0.17 -3.12
C ILE A 10 -12.18 -0.49 -4.43
N GLN A 11 -11.55 -1.28 -5.31
CA GLN A 11 -12.14 -1.65 -6.60
C GLN A 11 -13.47 -2.39 -6.46
N ILE A 12 -13.60 -3.28 -5.47
CA ILE A 12 -14.84 -4.01 -5.17
C ILE A 12 -15.97 -3.06 -4.72
N HIS A 13 -15.64 -2.01 -3.95
CA HIS A 13 -16.61 -1.01 -3.51
C HIS A 13 -16.99 -0.01 -4.61
N GLY A 14 -16.34 -0.04 -5.78
CA GLY A 14 -16.58 0.89 -6.88
C GLY A 14 -16.34 2.34 -6.46
N GLY A 15 -17.20 3.26 -6.88
CA GLY A 15 -17.10 4.69 -6.52
C GLY A 15 -17.12 4.93 -5.01
N TYR A 16 -17.89 4.13 -4.26
CA TYR A 16 -17.96 4.23 -2.80
C TYR A 16 -16.65 3.85 -2.10
N GLY A 17 -15.76 3.10 -2.76
CA GLY A 17 -14.44 2.76 -2.23
C GLY A 17 -13.51 3.98 -2.06
N TYR A 18 -13.87 5.13 -2.65
CA TYR A 18 -13.18 6.41 -2.46
C TYR A 18 -13.95 7.37 -1.55
N SER A 19 -15.18 7.03 -1.14
CA SER A 19 -15.95 7.83 -0.20
C SER A 19 -15.46 7.59 1.23
N ARG A 20 -15.55 8.63 2.08
CA ARG A 20 -15.29 8.52 3.52
C ARG A 20 -16.40 7.81 4.29
N GLU A 21 -17.48 7.41 3.60
CA GLU A 21 -18.55 6.58 4.17
C GLU A 21 -18.08 5.17 4.54
N PHE A 22 -17.03 4.66 3.88
CA PHE A 22 -16.46 3.35 4.14
C PHE A 22 -14.99 3.46 4.53
N PRO A 23 -14.50 2.65 5.50
CA PRO A 23 -13.12 2.75 6.00
C PRO A 23 -12.06 2.28 5.00
N VAL A 24 -12.46 1.66 3.88
CA VAL A 24 -11.54 1.05 2.90
C VAL A 24 -10.56 2.05 2.28
N GLU A 25 -11.00 3.31 2.11
CA GLU A 25 -10.14 4.39 1.60
C GLU A 25 -9.01 4.71 2.57
N LEU A 26 -9.32 4.78 3.87
CA LEU A 26 -8.37 5.06 4.93
C LEU A 26 -7.34 3.93 5.04
N THR A 27 -7.81 2.68 5.06
CA THR A 27 -6.92 1.51 5.14
C THR A 27 -5.98 1.43 3.94
N TYR A 28 -6.45 1.79 2.73
CA TYR A 28 -5.58 1.86 1.55
C TYR A 28 -4.53 2.98 1.68
N ARG A 29 -4.90 4.16 2.20
CA ARG A 29 -3.94 5.25 2.44
C ARG A 29 -2.85 4.85 3.41
N ASP A 30 -3.21 4.21 4.52
CA ASP A 30 -2.25 3.72 5.51
C ASP A 30 -1.32 2.65 4.92
N ALA A 31 -1.90 1.67 4.20
CA ALA A 31 -1.12 0.64 3.53
C ALA A 31 -0.20 1.21 2.44
N ARG A 32 -0.59 2.32 1.78
CA ARG A 32 0.25 2.99 0.78
C ARG A 32 1.41 3.72 1.43
N LEU A 33 1.21 4.37 2.57
CA LEU A 33 2.28 5.02 3.32
C LEU A 33 3.39 4.04 3.70
N MET A 34 3.04 2.80 4.06
CA MET A 34 4.04 1.76 4.39
C MET A 34 4.99 1.41 3.23
N THR A 35 4.64 1.77 1.99
CA THR A 35 5.53 1.54 0.83
C THR A 35 6.64 2.58 0.70
N ILE A 36 6.57 3.67 1.47
CA ILE A 36 7.48 4.83 1.40
C ILE A 36 8.03 5.28 2.76
N GLY A 37 7.28 5.15 3.86
CA GLY A 37 7.54 5.84 5.13
C GLY A 37 8.89 5.52 5.77
N GLU A 38 9.27 4.24 5.77
CA GLU A 38 10.52 3.75 6.38
C GLU A 38 11.56 3.38 5.30
N GLY A 39 11.58 4.17 4.22
CA GLY A 39 12.33 3.87 3.01
C GLY A 39 11.48 3.17 1.96
N THR A 40 11.68 3.57 0.71
CA THR A 40 10.88 3.03 -0.39
C THR A 40 11.16 1.55 -0.62
N SER A 41 10.17 0.84 -1.13
CA SER A 41 10.31 -0.57 -1.47
C SER A 41 11.49 -0.84 -2.43
N GLU A 42 11.82 0.11 -3.31
CA GLU A 42 12.97 0.05 -4.22
C GLU A 42 14.30 0.10 -3.46
N ILE A 43 14.44 1.03 -2.51
CA ILE A 43 15.66 1.15 -1.70
C ILE A 43 15.84 -0.08 -0.82
N GLN A 44 14.77 -0.60 -0.23
CA GLN A 44 14.82 -1.83 0.55
C GLN A 44 15.30 -3.02 -0.31
N ARG A 45 14.78 -3.17 -1.54
CA ARG A 45 15.28 -4.20 -2.47
C ARG A 45 16.76 -4.02 -2.81
N LEU A 46 17.22 -2.79 -3.00
CA LEU A 46 18.63 -2.50 -3.28
C LEU A 46 19.53 -2.86 -2.09
N VAL A 47 19.13 -2.53 -0.86
CA VAL A 47 19.88 -2.89 0.36
C VAL A 47 19.96 -4.41 0.52
N ILE A 48 18.85 -5.12 0.33
CA ILE A 48 18.85 -6.60 0.36
C ILE A 48 19.79 -7.16 -0.70
N ALA A 49 19.74 -6.65 -1.94
CA ALA A 49 20.62 -7.11 -3.01
C ALA A 49 22.11 -6.90 -2.69
N ARG A 50 22.46 -5.78 -2.04
CA ARG A 50 23.84 -5.52 -1.60
C ARG A 50 24.32 -6.46 -0.49
N ASN A 51 23.41 -6.90 0.39
CA ASN A 51 23.76 -7.82 1.49
C ASN A 51 23.88 -9.29 1.05
N LEU A 52 23.49 -9.63 -0.18
CA LEU A 52 23.60 -10.98 -0.75
C LEU A 52 24.87 -11.19 -1.60
N LEU A 53 25.62 -10.12 -1.85
CA LEU A 53 26.92 -10.12 -2.56
C LEU A 53 28.07 -10.13 -1.55
#